data_AF-A0A438KF59-F1
#
_entry.id   AF-A0A438KF59-F1
#
_cell.length_a   1.000
_cell.length_b   1.000
_cell.length_c   1.000
_cell.angle_alpha   90.00
_cell.angle_beta   90.00
_cell.angle_gamma   90.00
#
_symmetry.space_group_name_H-M   'P 1'
#
loop_
_entity.id
_entity.type
_entity.pdbx_description
1 polymer ?
#
loop_
_entity_poly.entity_id
_entity_poly.type
_entity_poly.pdbx_seq_one_letter_code
_entity_poly.pdbx_strand_id
1 'polypeptide(L)'
;MGNSGTISQLTLNIKFTDCPHHLCADMRFFVPGVDVHLSSLKQYNPTIWEQSLVGSSIWAVSDAKYGIWKEAELESWDNELRVGKVVFRDDGSSEKLGTESISLSEYAEMSDGETDSSSEQSDSCDDEEEEGSQGLGFLESTALQRGIQTETAIFAKWENHTRGIASKMMANMGYREGMGLGASGQGIVDPLSVKVLPPKQSLDHALESHENEENKESRGKKRSRGGKRKRDKKFAAAARAKKDKEESRPDVFSLINTQLAMHGEALNGGSAKKQQNKSLGEGKKEDRRALVAYDDEVRELRIRVEKLEEMVNRNKKEKVVYEAAMRKLNETRKALAEAEAAHASASKAVVGREKEKRWLKF
;
A
#
# COMPACT_ATOMS: atom_id res chain seq x y z
N MET A 1 -34.12 -61.11 -26.65
CA MET A 1 -34.10 -60.35 -25.38
C MET A 1 -32.68 -60.43 -24.87
N GLY A 2 -31.88 -59.39 -24.73
CA GLY A 2 -32.11 -57.96 -24.86
C GLY A 2 -30.75 -57.26 -24.94
N ASN A 3 -30.73 -56.24 -25.79
CA ASN A 3 -29.99 -54.98 -25.76
C ASN A 3 -28.48 -54.95 -25.47
N SER A 4 -27.75 -54.65 -26.56
CA SER A 4 -26.63 -53.71 -26.64
C SER A 4 -26.62 -52.62 -25.56
N GLY A 5 -25.53 -52.54 -24.82
CA GLY A 5 -25.17 -51.40 -23.97
C GLY A 5 -23.73 -51.02 -24.25
N THR A 6 -23.52 -50.16 -25.25
CA THR A 6 -22.27 -49.45 -25.49
C THR A 6 -21.95 -48.62 -24.25
N ILE A 7 -20.89 -48.99 -23.53
CA ILE A 7 -20.35 -48.17 -22.44
C ILE A 7 -19.59 -47.02 -23.10
N SER A 8 -20.30 -45.91 -23.30
CA SER A 8 -19.69 -44.64 -23.65
C SER A 8 -18.80 -44.20 -22.49
N GLN A 9 -17.49 -44.16 -22.74
CA GLN A 9 -16.53 -43.47 -21.90
C GLN A 9 -16.97 -42.01 -21.77
N LEU A 10 -17.51 -41.62 -20.61
CA LEU A 10 -17.84 -40.24 -20.29
C LEU A 10 -16.61 -39.63 -19.63
N THR A 11 -15.84 -38.94 -20.45
CA THR A 11 -14.77 -38.02 -20.04
C THR A 11 -15.40 -36.93 -19.17
N LEU A 12 -15.01 -36.87 -17.89
CA LEU A 12 -15.30 -35.76 -17.00
C LEU A 12 -14.58 -34.50 -17.53
N ASN A 13 -15.29 -33.67 -18.29
CA ASN A 13 -14.83 -32.32 -18.63
C ASN A 13 -15.28 -31.37 -17.50
N ILE A 14 -14.55 -31.38 -16.40
CA ILE A 14 -14.50 -30.21 -15.50
C ILE A 14 -13.26 -29.45 -15.94
N LYS A 15 -13.41 -28.56 -16.93
CA LYS A 15 -12.31 -27.75 -17.45
C LYS A 15 -12.00 -26.60 -16.51
N PHE A 16 -11.10 -26.82 -15.56
CA PHE A 16 -10.09 -25.80 -15.29
C PHE A 16 -9.07 -25.97 -16.42
N THR A 17 -9.09 -25.08 -17.42
CA THR A 17 -8.20 -25.03 -18.61
C THR A 17 -7.43 -26.33 -18.95
N ASP A 18 -8.09 -27.33 -19.52
CA ASP A 18 -7.39 -28.55 -19.96
C ASP A 18 -6.26 -28.24 -20.95
N CYS A 19 -5.08 -28.79 -20.68
CA CYS A 19 -3.91 -28.69 -21.55
C CYS A 19 -4.16 -29.44 -22.88
N PRO A 20 -4.11 -28.79 -24.06
CA PRO A 20 -4.02 -29.52 -25.31
C PRO A 20 -2.68 -30.26 -25.32
N HIS A 21 -2.73 -31.58 -25.51
CA HIS A 21 -1.64 -32.56 -25.36
C HIS A 21 -0.35 -32.33 -26.17
N HIS A 22 -0.14 -31.17 -26.79
CA HIS A 22 1.03 -30.90 -27.62
C HIS A 22 2.03 -29.88 -27.07
N LEU A 23 1.82 -29.29 -25.87
CA LEU A 23 2.68 -28.23 -25.33
C LEU A 23 3.05 -28.45 -23.84
N CYS A 24 3.40 -29.68 -23.46
CA CYS A 24 3.69 -30.01 -22.06
C CYS A 24 5.20 -29.90 -21.70
N ALA A 25 5.83 -28.77 -22.01
CA ALA A 25 7.23 -28.54 -21.62
C ALA A 25 7.49 -27.33 -20.74
N ASP A 26 6.58 -26.35 -20.59
CA ASP A 26 6.99 -25.06 -19.99
C ASP A 26 5.91 -24.26 -19.22
N MET A 27 4.92 -24.87 -18.56
CA MET A 27 4.00 -24.11 -17.69
C MET A 27 3.76 -24.75 -16.31
N ARG A 28 4.19 -24.02 -15.25
CA ARG A 28 4.09 -24.36 -13.82
C ARG A 28 2.83 -23.76 -13.14
N PHE A 29 1.68 -23.70 -13.82
CA PHE A 29 0.47 -23.11 -13.24
C PHE A 29 -0.78 -23.91 -13.61
N PHE A 30 -0.74 -25.22 -13.44
CA PHE A 30 -1.92 -26.07 -13.55
C PHE A 30 -2.16 -26.75 -12.20
N VAL A 31 -3.38 -26.66 -11.69
CA VAL A 31 -3.78 -27.45 -10.51
C VAL A 31 -3.86 -28.90 -10.97
N PRO A 32 -3.00 -29.81 -10.47
CA PRO A 32 -3.14 -31.22 -10.80
C PRO A 32 -4.50 -31.69 -10.27
N GLY A 33 -5.22 -32.46 -11.07
CA GLY A 33 -6.47 -33.09 -10.61
C GLY A 33 -6.24 -33.88 -9.32
N VAL A 34 -7.24 -33.89 -8.44
CA VAL A 34 -7.18 -34.63 -7.17
C VAL A 34 -7.57 -36.08 -7.43
N ASP A 35 -6.76 -37.03 -6.94
CA ASP A 35 -7.12 -38.45 -6.94
C ASP A 35 -8.18 -38.72 -5.87
N VAL A 36 -9.38 -39.08 -6.30
CA VAL A 36 -10.51 -39.37 -5.41
C VAL A 36 -10.88 -40.85 -5.52
N HIS A 37 -11.08 -41.52 -4.38
CA HIS A 37 -11.52 -42.91 -4.37
C HIS A 37 -12.92 -43.05 -4.96
N LEU A 38 -13.15 -44.08 -5.79
CA LEU A 38 -14.42 -44.24 -6.53
C LEU A 38 -15.65 -44.31 -5.62
N SER A 39 -15.51 -44.79 -4.37
CA SER A 39 -16.60 -44.83 -3.40
C SER A 39 -17.03 -43.46 -2.88
N SER A 40 -16.20 -42.43 -3.04
CA SER A 40 -16.47 -41.06 -2.59
C SER A 40 -17.14 -40.22 -3.67
N LEU A 41 -17.22 -40.73 -4.91
CA LEU A 41 -17.88 -40.04 -6.01
C LEU A 41 -19.40 -40.10 -5.83
N LYS A 42 -20.03 -38.92 -5.73
CA LYS A 42 -21.48 -38.77 -5.77
C LYS A 42 -21.95 -38.63 -7.22
N GLN A 43 -23.19 -39.03 -7.48
CA GLN A 43 -23.82 -38.78 -8.77
C GLN A 43 -23.92 -37.26 -9.00
N TYR A 44 -23.51 -36.81 -10.18
CA TYR A 44 -23.64 -35.41 -10.57
C TYR A 44 -25.12 -35.07 -10.78
N ASN A 45 -25.61 -34.10 -10.03
CA ASN A 45 -26.95 -33.55 -10.19
C ASN A 45 -26.83 -32.23 -10.96
N PRO A 46 -27.27 -32.18 -12.24
CA PRO A 46 -27.24 -30.94 -12.99
C PRO A 46 -28.21 -29.92 -12.37
N THR A 47 -27.79 -28.66 -12.32
CA THR A 47 -28.66 -27.56 -11.91
C THR A 47 -29.78 -27.37 -12.94
N ILE A 48 -31.02 -27.36 -12.46
CA ILE A 48 -32.19 -27.09 -13.28
C ILE A 48 -32.43 -25.59 -13.26
N TRP A 49 -32.28 -24.95 -14.42
CA TRP A 49 -32.47 -23.51 -14.57
C TRP A 49 -33.92 -23.19 -14.94
N GLU A 50 -34.50 -22.24 -14.22
CA GLU A 50 -35.88 -21.79 -14.39
C GLU A 50 -35.97 -20.27 -14.33
N GLN A 51 -37.08 -19.71 -14.81
CA GLN A 51 -37.36 -18.26 -14.72
C GLN A 51 -37.46 -17.75 -13.27
N SER A 52 -37.72 -18.64 -12.32
CA SER A 52 -37.75 -18.34 -10.87
C SER A 52 -36.37 -17.97 -10.31
N LEU A 53 -35.28 -18.36 -10.98
CA LEU A 53 -33.91 -18.10 -10.56
C LEU A 53 -33.36 -16.76 -11.07
N VAL A 54 -34.15 -16.00 -11.82
CA VAL A 54 -33.78 -14.65 -12.30
C VAL A 54 -33.56 -13.73 -11.09
N GLY A 55 -32.42 -13.05 -11.05
CA GLY A 55 -31.94 -12.24 -9.94
C GLY A 55 -30.96 -12.95 -9.00
N SER A 56 -30.72 -14.26 -9.19
CA SER A 56 -29.76 -15.01 -8.37
C SER A 56 -28.31 -14.67 -8.74
N SER A 57 -27.42 -14.66 -7.73
CA SER A 57 -25.97 -14.61 -7.96
C SER A 57 -25.48 -15.98 -8.46
N ILE A 58 -24.77 -15.96 -9.57
CA ILE A 58 -24.32 -17.12 -10.34
C ILE A 58 -22.86 -16.93 -10.74
N TRP A 59 -22.18 -18.03 -11.06
CA TRP A 59 -20.89 -17.99 -11.74
C TRP A 59 -21.12 -18.16 -13.23
N ALA A 60 -20.51 -17.31 -14.05
CA ALA A 60 -20.60 -17.32 -15.50
C ALA A 60 -19.22 -17.19 -16.15
N VAL A 61 -19.04 -17.80 -17.32
CA VAL A 61 -17.77 -17.71 -18.07
C VAL A 61 -17.76 -16.43 -18.92
N SER A 62 -16.86 -15.49 -18.63
CA SER A 62 -16.86 -14.15 -19.27
C SER A 62 -16.09 -14.05 -20.58
N ASP A 63 -15.34 -15.08 -20.95
CA ASP A 63 -14.49 -15.06 -22.14
C ASP A 63 -14.26 -16.49 -22.65
N ALA A 64 -14.76 -16.79 -23.84
CA ALA A 64 -14.57 -18.09 -24.50
C ALA A 64 -13.09 -18.45 -24.73
N LYS A 65 -12.18 -17.45 -24.68
CA LYS A 65 -10.74 -17.63 -24.91
C LYS A 65 -10.00 -18.15 -23.68
N TYR A 66 -10.42 -17.77 -22.48
CA TYR A 66 -9.68 -18.05 -21.24
C TYR A 66 -10.46 -18.97 -20.28
N GLY A 67 -11.77 -19.15 -20.48
CA GLY A 67 -12.56 -20.10 -19.69
C GLY A 67 -12.62 -19.75 -18.20
N ILE A 68 -12.48 -18.47 -17.86
CA ILE A 68 -12.47 -17.99 -16.48
C ILE A 68 -13.92 -17.76 -16.05
N TRP A 69 -14.28 -18.36 -14.91
CA TRP A 69 -15.56 -18.15 -14.25
C TRP A 69 -15.50 -16.88 -13.40
N LYS A 70 -16.52 -16.03 -13.53
CA LYS A 70 -16.68 -14.79 -12.77
C LYS A 70 -18.07 -14.74 -12.13
N GLU A 71 -18.20 -13.96 -11.06
CA GLU A 71 -19.48 -13.69 -10.43
C GLU A 71 -20.37 -12.82 -11.34
N ALA A 72 -21.61 -13.23 -11.50
CA ALA A 72 -22.61 -12.60 -12.35
C ALA A 72 -24.01 -12.74 -11.73
N GLU A 73 -24.96 -11.99 -12.24
CA GLU A 73 -26.37 -12.11 -11.90
C GLU A 73 -27.17 -12.59 -13.10
N LEU A 74 -28.13 -13.49 -12.88
CA LEU A 74 -29.02 -13.98 -13.93
C LEU A 74 -30.12 -12.95 -14.21
N GLU A 75 -30.06 -12.23 -15.32
CA GLU A 75 -31.02 -11.17 -15.67
C GLU A 75 -32.29 -11.73 -16.33
N SER A 76 -32.16 -12.75 -17.17
CA SER A 76 -33.31 -13.43 -17.76
C SER A 76 -32.97 -14.86 -18.17
N TRP A 77 -33.97 -15.73 -18.19
CA TRP A 77 -33.81 -17.12 -18.58
C TRP A 77 -34.84 -17.52 -19.63
N ASP A 78 -34.36 -18.05 -20.76
CA ASP A 78 -35.20 -18.60 -21.82
C ASP A 78 -35.25 -20.13 -21.70
N ASN A 79 -36.44 -20.66 -21.35
CA ASN A 79 -36.66 -22.10 -21.20
C ASN A 79 -36.62 -22.88 -22.52
N GLU A 80 -36.95 -22.23 -23.65
CA GLU A 80 -37.01 -22.89 -24.96
C GLU A 80 -35.60 -23.05 -25.53
N LEU A 81 -34.78 -22.01 -25.39
CA LEU A 81 -33.41 -21.98 -25.89
C LEU A 81 -32.39 -22.48 -24.86
N ARG A 82 -32.77 -22.63 -23.58
CA ARG A 82 -31.89 -22.94 -22.44
C ARG A 82 -30.68 -22.00 -22.34
N VAL A 83 -30.95 -20.73 -22.60
CA VAL A 83 -29.95 -19.64 -22.59
C VAL A 83 -30.38 -18.59 -21.58
N GLY A 84 -29.46 -18.24 -20.69
CA GLY A 84 -29.61 -17.15 -19.73
C GLY A 84 -28.89 -15.89 -20.20
N LYS A 85 -29.51 -14.73 -20.06
CA LYS A 85 -28.79 -13.45 -20.12
C LYS A 85 -28.23 -13.20 -18.73
N VAL A 86 -26.91 -13.07 -18.64
CA VAL A 86 -26.18 -12.84 -17.39
C VAL A 86 -25.51 -11.48 -17.42
N VAL A 87 -25.37 -10.85 -16.26
CA VAL A 87 -24.65 -9.57 -16.10
C VAL A 87 -23.50 -9.77 -15.14
N PHE A 88 -22.26 -9.56 -15.59
CA PHE A 88 -21.08 -9.71 -14.76
C PHE A 88 -21.00 -8.58 -13.72
N ARG A 89 -20.70 -8.92 -12.46
CA ARG A 89 -20.60 -7.93 -11.38
C ARG A 89 -19.38 -7.02 -11.51
N ASP A 90 -18.30 -7.52 -12.10
CA ASP A 90 -17.05 -6.76 -12.25
C ASP A 90 -17.17 -5.61 -13.26
N ASP A 91 -17.60 -5.93 -14.49
CA ASP A 91 -17.57 -4.99 -15.62
C ASP A 91 -18.96 -4.44 -15.98
N GLY A 92 -20.04 -5.00 -15.42
CA GLY A 92 -21.42 -4.70 -15.81
C GLY A 92 -21.80 -5.16 -17.22
N SER A 93 -20.91 -5.92 -17.89
CA SER A 93 -21.16 -6.47 -19.22
C SER A 93 -22.23 -7.55 -19.18
N SER A 94 -23.12 -7.57 -20.17
CA SER A 94 -24.17 -8.59 -20.28
C SER A 94 -23.87 -9.58 -21.41
N GLU A 95 -23.93 -10.88 -21.14
CA GLU A 95 -23.71 -11.93 -22.12
C GLU A 95 -24.83 -12.98 -22.11
N LYS A 96 -25.08 -13.63 -23.24
CA LYS A 96 -26.05 -14.73 -23.35
C LYS A 96 -25.30 -16.05 -23.31
N LEU A 97 -25.51 -16.82 -22.25
CA LEU A 97 -24.75 -18.03 -21.95
C LEU A 97 -25.67 -19.25 -21.85
N GLY A 98 -25.15 -20.41 -22.25
CA GLY A 98 -25.81 -21.70 -22.15
C GLY A 98 -25.74 -22.27 -20.73
N THR A 99 -26.43 -23.39 -20.51
CA THR A 99 -26.47 -24.09 -19.21
C THR A 99 -25.08 -24.56 -18.74
N GLU A 100 -24.18 -24.85 -19.68
CA GLU A 100 -22.83 -25.35 -19.45
C GLU A 100 -21.81 -24.28 -19.06
N SER A 101 -22.17 -23.00 -19.24
CA SER A 101 -21.32 -21.85 -18.93
C SER A 101 -21.86 -21.00 -17.78
N ILE A 102 -22.81 -21.54 -17.03
CA ILE A 102 -23.42 -20.91 -15.84
C ILE A 102 -23.54 -21.95 -14.72
N SER A 103 -23.25 -21.57 -13.47
CA SER A 103 -23.44 -22.40 -12.26
C SER A 103 -23.99 -21.57 -11.11
N LEU A 104 -24.83 -22.16 -10.25
CA LEU A 104 -25.30 -21.49 -9.03
C LEU A 104 -24.14 -21.27 -8.06
N SER A 105 -24.11 -20.10 -7.41
CA SER A 105 -23.11 -19.75 -6.39
C SER A 105 -23.21 -20.62 -5.13
N GLU A 106 -24.42 -21.04 -4.74
CA GLU A 106 -24.70 -21.87 -3.56
C GLU A 106 -24.00 -23.24 -3.59
N TYR A 107 -23.71 -23.79 -4.78
CA TYR A 107 -23.01 -25.07 -4.90
C TYR A 107 -21.47 -24.97 -4.75
N ALA A 108 -20.93 -23.76 -4.62
CA ALA A 108 -19.50 -23.54 -4.33
C ALA A 108 -19.20 -23.50 -2.82
N GLU A 109 -20.21 -23.28 -1.96
CA GLU A 109 -20.03 -23.17 -0.50
C GLU A 109 -20.30 -24.47 0.28
N MET A 110 -20.52 -25.59 -0.40
CA MET A 110 -20.80 -26.86 0.28
C MET A 110 -19.51 -27.59 0.70
N SER A 111 -18.87 -27.10 1.75
CA SER A 111 -18.01 -27.90 2.63
C SER A 111 -18.07 -27.42 4.09
N ASP A 112 -19.26 -27.25 4.67
CA ASP A 112 -19.63 -27.68 6.03
C ASP A 112 -20.92 -27.00 6.55
N GLY A 113 -21.80 -27.80 7.16
CA GLY A 113 -22.67 -27.33 8.25
C GLY A 113 -24.03 -26.71 7.90
N GLU A 114 -25.01 -27.58 7.67
CA GLU A 114 -26.40 -27.52 8.17
C GLU A 114 -27.08 -26.14 8.40
N THR A 115 -28.09 -25.89 7.57
CA THR A 115 -29.23 -24.96 7.77
C THR A 115 -29.93 -25.14 9.13
N ASP A 116 -30.17 -24.04 9.85
CA ASP A 116 -31.40 -23.90 10.64
C ASP A 116 -31.92 -22.46 10.55
N SER A 117 -33.23 -22.35 10.32
CA SER A 117 -33.97 -21.12 10.06
C SER A 117 -35.05 -21.02 11.14
N SER A 118 -35.02 -19.99 11.99
CA SER A 118 -36.23 -19.63 12.76
C SER A 118 -36.20 -18.21 13.36
N SER A 119 -37.04 -17.35 12.78
CA SER A 119 -38.07 -16.48 13.39
C SER A 119 -37.78 -15.64 14.66
N GLU A 120 -38.08 -14.34 14.50
CA GLU A 120 -38.27 -13.27 15.49
C GLU A 120 -38.94 -13.58 16.83
N GLN A 121 -38.43 -12.97 17.91
CA GLN A 121 -39.23 -12.35 18.98
C GLN A 121 -38.57 -11.07 19.51
N SER A 122 -39.41 -10.06 19.76
CA SER A 122 -39.08 -8.82 20.46
C SER A 122 -39.18 -9.06 21.96
N ASP A 123 -38.19 -8.63 22.74
CA ASP A 123 -38.36 -8.43 24.18
C ASP A 123 -37.64 -7.15 24.60
N SER A 124 -38.44 -6.21 25.08
CA SER A 124 -38.04 -4.94 25.69
C SER A 124 -37.56 -5.21 27.12
N CYS A 125 -36.37 -4.74 27.49
CA CYS A 125 -35.97 -4.61 28.88
C CYS A 125 -35.29 -3.26 29.09
N ASP A 126 -36.02 -2.45 29.84
CA ASP A 126 -35.69 -1.19 30.49
C ASP A 126 -34.59 -1.40 31.54
N ASP A 127 -33.54 -0.57 31.54
CA ASP A 127 -32.66 -0.40 32.71
C ASP A 127 -32.06 1.03 32.67
N GLU A 128 -32.46 1.81 33.66
CA GLU A 128 -32.14 3.21 33.87
C GLU A 128 -30.77 3.39 34.56
N GLU A 129 -30.05 4.41 34.10
CA GLU A 129 -29.07 5.26 34.80
C GLU A 129 -27.87 4.64 35.56
N GLU A 130 -26.65 4.98 35.12
CA GLU A 130 -25.84 5.88 35.96
C GLU A 130 -24.90 6.80 35.15
N GLU A 131 -24.98 8.08 35.52
CA GLU A 131 -24.29 9.22 34.93
C GLU A 131 -22.84 9.35 35.44
N GLY A 132 -21.88 9.62 34.54
CA GLY A 132 -20.50 9.85 34.97
C GLY A 132 -19.49 10.21 33.89
N SER A 133 -19.56 11.47 33.42
CA SER A 133 -18.52 12.26 32.74
C SER A 133 -18.42 12.23 31.20
N GLN A 134 -18.91 13.33 30.63
CA GLN A 134 -18.77 13.77 29.23
C GLN A 134 -17.31 14.11 28.89
N GLY A 135 -16.84 13.61 27.73
CA GLY A 135 -15.53 13.91 27.15
C GLY A 135 -15.39 13.44 25.70
N LEU A 136 -16.33 13.87 24.85
CA LEU A 136 -16.46 13.76 23.38
C LEU A 136 -15.27 13.26 22.54
N GLY A 137 -15.54 12.21 21.73
CA GLY A 137 -14.92 12.06 20.41
C GLY A 137 -14.72 10.65 19.85
N PHE A 138 -15.56 9.65 20.15
CA PHE A 138 -15.41 8.30 19.59
C PHE A 138 -16.71 7.82 18.94
N LEU A 139 -16.61 7.33 17.70
CA LEU A 139 -17.69 6.86 16.84
C LEU A 139 -18.41 5.65 17.46
N GLU A 140 -19.40 5.93 18.29
CA GLU A 140 -20.23 4.96 19.00
C GLU A 140 -21.45 4.55 18.17
N SER A 141 -21.23 3.78 17.10
CA SER A 141 -22.35 3.17 16.37
C SER A 141 -22.08 1.77 15.80
N THR A 142 -20.88 1.21 15.97
CA THR A 142 -20.58 -0.17 15.51
C THR A 142 -20.14 -1.12 16.63
N ALA A 143 -19.88 -0.60 17.83
CA ALA A 143 -19.39 -1.40 18.96
C ALA A 143 -20.49 -2.15 19.73
N LEU A 144 -21.74 -1.68 19.69
CA LEU A 144 -22.84 -2.28 20.47
C LEU A 144 -23.47 -3.52 19.83
N GLN A 145 -23.19 -3.82 18.55
CA GLN A 145 -23.69 -5.03 17.89
C GLN A 145 -22.81 -6.27 18.09
N ARG A 146 -21.60 -6.12 18.62
CA ARG A 146 -20.72 -7.25 18.97
C ARG A 146 -20.53 -7.28 20.47
N GLY A 147 -21.35 -8.09 21.13
CA GLY A 147 -21.31 -8.30 22.58
C GLY A 147 -19.88 -8.54 23.09
N ILE A 148 -19.63 -8.08 24.30
CA ILE A 148 -18.39 -8.33 25.04
C ILE A 148 -18.23 -9.84 25.14
N GLN A 149 -17.25 -10.42 24.45
CA GLN A 149 -16.97 -11.85 24.52
C GLN A 149 -16.39 -12.18 25.92
N THR A 150 -17.24 -12.47 26.90
CA THR A 150 -16.84 -12.81 28.27
C THR A 150 -16.09 -14.15 28.35
N GLU A 151 -16.31 -15.03 27.37
CA GLU A 151 -15.63 -16.34 27.28
C GLU A 151 -14.16 -16.24 26.81
N THR A 152 -13.73 -15.09 26.28
CA THR A 152 -12.35 -14.92 25.73
C THR A 152 -11.26 -14.94 26.78
N ALA A 153 -11.56 -14.72 28.07
CA ALA A 153 -10.55 -14.74 29.14
C ALA A 153 -9.77 -16.06 29.23
N ILE A 154 -10.29 -17.16 28.65
CA ILE A 154 -9.66 -18.49 28.64
C ILE A 154 -8.82 -18.73 27.35
N PHE A 155 -9.01 -17.93 26.30
CA PHE A 155 -8.41 -18.15 24.97
C PHE A 155 -6.88 -18.12 24.98
N ALA A 156 -6.26 -17.26 25.80
CA ALA A 156 -4.82 -17.15 25.83
C ALA A 156 -4.25 -16.81 27.21
N LYS A 157 -3.16 -17.50 27.58
CA LYS A 157 -2.45 -17.31 28.86
C LYS A 157 -1.98 -15.87 29.11
N TRP A 158 -1.77 -15.09 28.04
CA TRP A 158 -1.40 -13.68 28.13
C TRP A 158 -2.57 -12.77 28.54
N GLU A 159 -3.83 -13.14 28.28
CA GLU A 159 -5.01 -12.32 28.61
C GLU A 159 -5.20 -12.10 30.10
N ASN A 160 -4.83 -13.11 30.90
CA ASN A 160 -4.78 -13.03 32.35
C ASN A 160 -3.96 -11.81 32.85
N HIS A 161 -2.99 -11.36 32.06
CA HIS A 161 -2.09 -10.25 32.40
C HIS A 161 -2.54 -8.93 31.77
N THR A 162 -3.45 -8.94 30.80
CA THR A 162 -3.93 -7.74 30.10
C THR A 162 -5.40 -7.40 30.38
N ARG A 163 -6.04 -8.09 31.35
CA ARG A 163 -7.41 -7.80 31.84
C ARG A 163 -8.44 -7.62 30.70
N GLY A 164 -8.33 -8.42 29.64
CA GLY A 164 -9.22 -8.36 28.47
C GLY A 164 -9.05 -7.15 27.53
N ILE A 165 -8.03 -6.30 27.73
CA ILE A 165 -7.79 -5.15 26.83
C ILE A 165 -7.38 -5.65 25.42
N ALA A 166 -6.51 -6.65 25.35
CA ALA A 166 -6.05 -7.14 24.06
C ALA A 166 -7.08 -8.06 23.38
N SER A 167 -7.94 -8.79 24.10
CA SER A 167 -9.12 -9.43 23.48
C SER A 167 -10.10 -8.40 22.90
N LYS A 168 -10.36 -7.31 23.64
CA LYS A 168 -11.14 -6.18 23.11
C LYS A 168 -10.52 -5.57 21.85
N MET A 169 -9.20 -5.40 21.83
CA MET A 169 -8.49 -4.89 20.65
C MET A 169 -8.58 -5.86 19.47
N MET A 170 -8.40 -7.17 19.69
CA MET A 170 -8.53 -8.19 18.66
C MET A 170 -9.93 -8.22 18.08
N ALA A 171 -10.97 -8.20 18.92
CA ALA A 171 -12.37 -8.18 18.48
C ALA A 171 -12.66 -6.92 17.63
N ASN A 172 -12.13 -5.76 18.03
CA ASN A 172 -12.26 -4.52 17.25
C ASN A 172 -11.54 -4.59 15.89
N MET A 173 -10.46 -5.37 15.79
CA MET A 173 -9.77 -5.67 14.53
C MET A 173 -10.45 -6.79 13.72
N GLY A 174 -11.61 -7.27 14.16
CA GLY A 174 -12.41 -8.26 13.44
C GLY A 174 -12.14 -9.71 13.83
N TYR A 175 -11.39 -9.95 14.90
CA TYR A 175 -11.18 -11.30 15.43
C TYR A 175 -12.49 -11.91 15.93
N ARG A 176 -12.75 -13.16 15.55
CA ARG A 176 -13.86 -13.99 16.05
C ARG A 176 -13.28 -15.33 16.47
N GLU A 177 -13.79 -15.88 17.55
CA GLU A 177 -13.42 -17.24 17.97
C GLU A 177 -13.64 -18.23 16.82
N GLY A 178 -12.66 -19.11 16.58
CA GLY A 178 -12.66 -20.05 15.46
C GLY A 178 -12.26 -19.45 14.10
N MET A 179 -12.11 -18.13 13.99
CA MET A 179 -11.65 -17.45 12.77
C MET A 179 -10.28 -16.79 13.01
N GLY A 180 -9.49 -16.68 11.96
CA GLY A 180 -8.24 -15.94 11.97
C GLY A 180 -8.45 -14.43 11.76
N LEU A 181 -7.43 -13.64 12.07
CA LEU A 181 -7.44 -12.20 11.84
C LEU A 181 -7.15 -11.88 10.37
N GLY A 182 -7.98 -11.05 9.71
CA GLY A 182 -7.81 -10.65 8.32
C GLY A 182 -9.13 -10.39 7.60
N ALA A 183 -9.10 -9.81 6.40
CA ALA A 183 -10.31 -9.46 5.64
C ALA A 183 -11.23 -10.66 5.35
N SER A 184 -10.63 -11.84 5.11
CA SER A 184 -11.35 -13.11 4.88
C SER A 184 -11.56 -13.95 6.14
N GLY A 185 -11.07 -13.49 7.31
CA GLY A 185 -11.15 -14.25 8.55
C GLY A 185 -10.34 -15.57 8.55
N GLN A 186 -9.44 -15.78 7.58
CA GLN A 186 -8.62 -17.00 7.47
C GLN A 186 -7.41 -17.01 8.41
N GLY A 187 -6.88 -15.83 8.76
CA GLY A 187 -5.64 -15.72 9.52
C GLY A 187 -4.42 -16.26 8.78
N ILE A 188 -3.31 -16.42 9.50
CA ILE A 188 -2.10 -17.05 8.98
C ILE A 188 -2.11 -18.51 9.42
N VAL A 189 -2.43 -19.40 8.48
CA VAL A 189 -2.42 -20.86 8.70
C VAL A 189 -0.99 -21.41 8.67
N ASP A 190 -0.20 -20.94 7.71
CA ASP A 190 1.19 -21.38 7.56
C ASP A 190 2.13 -20.55 8.44
N PRO A 191 2.97 -21.19 9.28
CA PRO A 191 3.89 -20.46 10.12
C PRO A 191 4.85 -19.63 9.27
N LEU A 192 5.05 -18.37 9.66
CA LEU A 192 6.02 -17.49 9.01
C LEU A 192 7.41 -18.10 9.09
N SER A 193 8.00 -18.43 7.94
CA SER A 193 9.36 -18.98 7.90
C SER A 193 10.36 -17.91 8.35
N VAL A 194 11.07 -18.17 9.45
CA VAL A 194 12.09 -17.26 9.98
C VAL A 194 13.44 -17.63 9.38
N LYS A 195 14.00 -16.73 8.56
CA LYS A 195 15.37 -16.87 8.05
C LYS A 195 16.34 -16.16 8.98
N VAL A 196 17.11 -16.93 9.75
CA VAL A 196 18.15 -16.38 10.62
C VAL A 196 19.30 -15.83 9.76
N LEU A 197 19.59 -14.54 9.91
CA LEU A 197 20.75 -13.92 9.27
C LEU A 197 22.03 -14.22 10.07
N PRO A 198 23.18 -14.34 9.41
CA PRO A 198 24.46 -14.43 10.10
C PRO A 198 24.72 -13.19 10.98
N PRO A 199 25.52 -13.36 12.05
CA PRO A 199 25.78 -12.27 12.99
C PRO A 199 26.43 -11.08 12.29
N LYS A 200 26.03 -9.86 12.70
CA LYS A 200 26.49 -8.56 12.16
C LYS A 200 25.95 -8.19 10.76
N GLN A 201 24.95 -8.90 10.24
CA GLN A 201 24.27 -8.53 9.00
C GLN A 201 22.96 -7.81 9.30
N SER A 202 22.75 -6.64 8.69
CA SER A 202 21.50 -5.88 8.80
C SER A 202 20.39 -6.48 7.92
N LEU A 203 19.14 -6.18 8.26
CA LEU A 203 17.97 -6.55 7.46
C LEU A 203 18.05 -5.98 6.03
N ASP A 204 18.65 -4.80 5.87
CA ASP A 204 18.86 -4.16 4.56
C ASP A 204 19.60 -5.06 3.58
N HIS A 205 20.61 -5.80 4.05
CA HIS A 205 21.35 -6.74 3.20
C HIS A 205 20.50 -7.96 2.81
N ALA A 206 19.56 -8.39 3.65
CA ALA A 206 18.66 -9.49 3.31
C ALA A 206 17.72 -9.09 2.16
N LEU A 207 17.17 -7.88 2.22
CA LEU A 207 16.31 -7.32 1.16
C LEU A 207 17.08 -7.17 -0.16
N GLU A 208 18.27 -6.56 -0.12
CA GLU A 208 19.06 -6.37 -1.34
C GLU A 208 19.55 -7.70 -1.94
N SER A 209 19.74 -8.74 -1.11
CA SER A 209 20.04 -10.09 -1.62
C SER A 209 18.85 -10.74 -2.34
N HIS A 210 17.62 -10.50 -1.87
CA HIS A 210 16.41 -11.00 -2.51
C HIS A 210 16.18 -10.33 -3.87
N GLU A 211 16.26 -9.00 -3.92
CA GLU A 211 16.13 -8.23 -5.17
C GLU A 211 17.20 -8.60 -6.21
N ASN A 212 18.41 -8.94 -5.76
CA ASN A 212 19.49 -9.36 -6.64
C ASN A 212 19.32 -10.80 -7.15
N GLU A 213 18.73 -11.72 -6.39
CA GLU A 213 18.42 -13.08 -6.87
C GLU A 213 17.27 -13.04 -7.89
N GLU A 214 16.20 -12.28 -7.62
CA GLU A 214 15.10 -12.08 -8.58
C GLU A 214 15.58 -11.41 -9.89
N ASN A 215 16.49 -10.42 -9.80
CA ASN A 215 17.08 -9.78 -10.99
C ASN A 215 18.07 -10.69 -11.76
N LYS A 216 18.66 -11.69 -11.11
CA LYS A 216 19.56 -12.65 -11.79
C LYS A 216 18.78 -13.71 -12.55
N GLU A 217 17.64 -14.16 -12.02
CA GLU A 217 16.78 -15.14 -12.69
C GLU A 217 16.17 -14.57 -13.98
N SER A 218 15.81 -13.27 -13.98
CA SER A 218 15.29 -12.57 -15.18
C SER A 218 16.35 -12.19 -16.23
N ARG A 219 17.65 -12.28 -15.93
CA ARG A 219 18.74 -11.89 -16.84
C ARG A 219 19.56 -13.08 -17.29
N GLY A 220 19.04 -13.80 -18.28
CA GLY A 220 19.73 -14.85 -19.02
C GLY A 220 21.18 -14.46 -19.40
N LYS A 221 22.13 -15.36 -19.09
CA LYS A 221 23.58 -15.20 -19.27
C LYS A 221 23.97 -14.99 -20.74
N LYS A 222 23.90 -13.76 -21.25
CA LYS A 222 24.56 -13.40 -22.52
C LYS A 222 26.04 -13.11 -22.28
N ARG A 223 26.90 -14.04 -22.73
CA ARG A 223 28.36 -13.89 -22.80
C ARG A 223 28.71 -12.74 -23.77
N SER A 224 28.92 -11.55 -23.23
CA SER A 224 29.34 -10.38 -24.01
C SER A 224 30.87 -10.33 -24.11
N ARG A 225 31.38 -10.40 -25.35
CA ARG A 225 32.79 -10.20 -25.71
C ARG A 225 33.31 -8.87 -25.17
N GLY A 226 34.59 -8.88 -24.77
CA GLY A 226 35.31 -7.83 -24.05
C GLY A 226 35.01 -6.40 -24.51
N GLY A 227 34.34 -5.64 -23.64
CA GLY A 227 34.05 -4.22 -23.81
C GLY A 227 33.10 -3.71 -22.73
N LYS A 228 32.15 -4.57 -22.33
CA LYS A 228 31.18 -4.31 -21.26
C LYS A 228 31.83 -3.93 -19.92
N ARG A 229 32.89 -4.63 -19.49
CA ARG A 229 33.62 -4.33 -18.24
C ARG A 229 34.16 -2.90 -18.15
N LYS A 230 34.64 -2.30 -19.25
CA LYS A 230 35.14 -0.90 -19.24
C LYS A 230 34.00 0.11 -19.14
N ARG A 231 32.86 -0.17 -19.78
CA ARG A 231 31.67 0.68 -19.74
C ARG A 231 31.01 0.59 -18.35
N ASP A 232 30.79 -0.61 -17.85
CA ASP A 232 30.19 -0.86 -16.54
C ASP A 232 31.06 -0.30 -15.40
N LYS A 233 32.39 -0.37 -15.51
CA LYS A 233 33.30 0.27 -14.53
C LYS A 233 33.15 1.81 -14.52
N LYS A 234 32.92 2.44 -15.68
CA LYS A 234 32.66 3.89 -15.75
C LYS A 234 31.29 4.26 -15.19
N PHE A 235 30.25 3.47 -15.48
CA PHE A 235 28.91 3.69 -14.92
C PHE A 235 28.86 3.45 -13.41
N ALA A 236 29.50 2.39 -12.91
CA ALA A 236 29.61 2.12 -11.49
C ALA A 236 30.41 3.21 -10.76
N ALA A 237 31.50 3.72 -11.36
CA ALA A 237 32.26 4.83 -10.80
C ALA A 237 31.43 6.14 -10.77
N ALA A 238 30.63 6.41 -11.80
CA ALA A 238 29.74 7.56 -11.84
C ALA A 238 28.58 7.44 -10.83
N ALA A 239 28.04 6.22 -10.64
CA ALA A 239 27.01 5.95 -9.64
C ALA A 239 27.56 6.10 -8.21
N ARG A 240 28.77 5.60 -7.93
CA ARG A 240 29.45 5.83 -6.64
C ARG A 240 29.74 7.31 -6.42
N ALA A 241 30.30 8.02 -7.40
CA ALA A 241 30.52 9.47 -7.28
C ALA A 241 29.23 10.30 -7.11
N LYS A 242 28.07 9.78 -7.55
CA LYS A 242 26.77 10.40 -7.28
C LYS A 242 26.30 10.11 -5.86
N LYS A 243 26.43 8.85 -5.39
CA LYS A 243 26.15 8.47 -3.99
C LYS A 243 27.07 9.21 -3.02
N ASP A 244 28.37 9.29 -3.28
CA ASP A 244 29.32 10.04 -2.44
C ASP A 244 28.96 11.54 -2.39
N LYS A 245 28.44 12.12 -3.48
CA LYS A 245 27.93 13.51 -3.50
C LYS A 245 26.62 13.67 -2.73
N GLU A 246 25.79 12.63 -2.71
CA GLU A 246 24.52 12.59 -1.99
C GLU A 246 24.75 12.36 -0.49
N GLU A 247 25.70 11.49 -0.12
CA GLU A 247 26.22 11.28 1.24
C GLU A 247 26.99 12.51 1.77
N SER A 248 27.59 13.31 0.88
CA SER A 248 28.20 14.61 1.26
C SER A 248 27.17 15.72 1.48
N ARG A 249 25.88 15.48 1.20
CA ARG A 249 24.83 16.41 1.64
C ARG A 249 24.74 16.29 3.15
N PRO A 250 24.65 17.40 3.89
CA PRO A 250 24.57 17.34 5.34
C PRO A 250 23.27 16.63 5.75
N ASP A 251 23.41 15.36 6.16
CA ASP A 251 22.36 14.55 6.75
C ASP A 251 21.97 15.09 8.14
N VAL A 252 20.74 14.83 8.59
CA VAL A 252 20.22 15.30 9.89
C VAL A 252 21.15 14.90 11.05
N PHE A 253 21.77 13.72 10.96
CA PHE A 253 22.74 13.25 11.94
C PHE A 253 24.12 13.95 11.83
N SER A 254 24.52 14.39 10.64
CA SER A 254 25.71 15.24 10.47
C SER A 254 25.50 16.63 11.08
N LEU A 255 24.27 17.15 11.06
CA LEU A 255 23.92 18.40 11.73
C LEU A 255 23.96 18.25 13.27
N ILE A 256 23.46 17.13 13.80
CA ILE A 256 23.52 16.82 15.23
C ILE A 256 24.99 16.63 15.67
N ASN A 257 25.77 15.89 14.89
CA ASN A 257 27.17 15.64 15.19
C ASN A 257 28.03 16.91 15.08
N THR A 258 27.72 17.83 14.16
CA THR A 258 28.38 19.14 14.07
C THR A 258 27.96 20.05 15.22
N GLN A 259 26.69 20.07 15.62
CA GLN A 259 26.24 20.84 16.79
C GLN A 259 26.84 20.32 18.10
N LEU A 260 26.98 19.00 18.25
CA LEU A 260 27.66 18.39 19.40
C LEU A 260 29.17 18.62 19.37
N ALA A 261 29.81 18.55 18.19
CA ALA A 261 31.23 18.86 18.03
C ALA A 261 31.53 20.34 18.31
N MET A 262 30.67 21.26 17.84
CA MET A 262 30.76 22.70 18.12
C MET A 262 30.60 23.00 19.62
N HIS A 263 29.77 22.23 20.33
CA HIS A 263 29.63 22.37 21.78
C HIS A 263 30.80 21.75 22.56
N GLY A 264 31.54 20.80 21.96
CA GLY A 264 32.79 20.26 22.49
C GLY A 264 34.01 21.16 22.28
N GLU A 265 34.06 21.89 21.15
CA GLU A 265 35.14 22.86 20.85
C GLU A 265 34.98 24.21 21.57
N ALA A 266 33.75 24.59 21.97
CA ALA A 266 33.53 25.79 22.79
C ALA A 266 34.21 25.72 24.18
N LEU A 267 34.69 24.54 24.60
CA LEU A 267 35.43 24.33 25.84
C LEU A 267 36.96 24.21 25.64
N ASN A 268 37.46 24.17 24.41
CA ASN A 268 38.90 24.15 24.13
C ASN A 268 39.26 25.15 23.03
N GLY A 269 39.71 26.33 23.47
CA GLY A 269 40.10 27.43 22.61
C GLY A 269 41.24 27.08 21.64
N GLY A 270 41.06 27.45 20.37
CA GLY A 270 42.09 27.36 19.35
C GLY A 270 41.64 27.94 18.02
N SER A 271 41.84 29.23 17.81
CA SER A 271 41.57 29.95 16.56
C SER A 271 42.38 29.38 15.38
N ALA A 272 41.70 28.88 14.34
CA ALA A 272 42.33 28.57 13.05
C ALA A 272 41.66 29.32 11.90
N LYS A 273 42.32 30.41 11.50
CA LYS A 273 42.06 31.27 10.35
C LYS A 273 42.23 30.45 9.07
N LYS A 274 41.16 30.19 8.30
CA LYS A 274 41.27 29.59 6.97
C LYS A 274 41.01 30.63 5.88
N GLN A 275 42.10 31.04 5.25
CA GLN A 275 42.14 31.85 4.04
C GLN A 275 41.34 31.18 2.92
N GLN A 276 40.41 31.91 2.30
CA GLN A 276 39.88 31.55 0.99
C GLN A 276 40.72 32.25 -0.09
N ASN A 277 41.43 31.43 -0.86
CA ASN A 277 42.06 31.86 -2.10
C ASN A 277 40.97 32.16 -3.14
N LYS A 278 40.94 33.42 -3.59
CA LYS A 278 40.10 33.94 -4.66
C LYS A 278 40.69 33.53 -6.00
N SER A 279 40.25 32.40 -6.56
CA SER A 279 40.49 32.07 -7.96
C SER A 279 39.55 32.89 -8.85
N LEU A 280 40.13 33.84 -9.56
CA LEU A 280 39.51 34.62 -10.63
C LEU A 280 39.05 33.66 -11.75
N GLY A 281 37.74 33.44 -11.88
CA GLY A 281 37.28 32.59 -12.98
C GLY A 281 35.81 32.20 -13.12
N GLU A 282 34.79 32.84 -12.51
CA GLU A 282 33.40 32.38 -12.76
C GLU A 282 32.25 33.41 -12.59
N GLY A 283 32.48 34.69 -12.91
CA GLY A 283 31.52 35.79 -12.69
C GLY A 283 30.25 35.85 -13.54
N LYS A 284 29.68 34.71 -13.96
CA LYS A 284 28.36 34.63 -14.64
C LYS A 284 27.42 33.58 -14.07
N LYS A 285 27.94 32.48 -13.50
CA LYS A 285 27.10 31.40 -12.94
C LYS A 285 26.85 31.60 -11.45
N GLU A 286 27.80 32.13 -10.72
CA GLU A 286 27.71 32.34 -9.28
C GLU A 286 26.67 33.43 -8.94
N ASP A 287 26.69 34.56 -9.65
CA ASP A 287 25.72 35.67 -9.45
C ASP A 287 24.27 35.24 -9.69
N ARG A 288 24.01 34.44 -10.73
CA ARG A 288 22.65 33.95 -11.04
C ARG A 288 22.19 32.87 -10.07
N ARG A 289 23.11 32.04 -9.55
CA ARG A 289 22.82 31.07 -8.49
C ARG A 289 22.54 31.75 -7.16
N ALA A 290 23.25 32.82 -6.84
CA ALA A 290 23.02 33.62 -5.64
C ALA A 290 21.64 34.28 -5.65
N LEU A 291 21.17 34.79 -6.80
CA LEU A 291 19.80 35.31 -6.91
C LEU A 291 18.74 34.23 -6.63
N VAL A 292 18.92 33.02 -7.15
CA VAL A 292 18.00 31.90 -6.90
C VAL A 292 17.98 31.52 -5.40
N ALA A 293 19.12 31.58 -4.71
CA ALA A 293 19.16 31.36 -3.27
C ALA A 293 18.35 32.41 -2.50
N TYR A 294 18.46 33.69 -2.85
CA TYR A 294 17.63 34.75 -2.26
C TYR A 294 16.13 34.57 -2.58
N ASP A 295 15.78 34.15 -3.80
CA ASP A 295 14.39 33.83 -4.18
C ASP A 295 13.82 32.67 -3.36
N ASP A 296 14.63 31.63 -3.10
CA ASP A 296 14.25 30.50 -2.26
C ASP A 296 14.04 30.92 -0.79
N GLU A 297 14.94 31.75 -0.24
CA GLU A 297 14.83 32.31 1.11
C GLU A 297 13.56 33.16 1.28
N VAL A 298 13.26 34.04 0.31
CA VAL A 298 12.04 34.86 0.32
C VAL A 298 10.79 33.98 0.27
N ARG A 299 10.80 32.90 -0.53
CA ARG A 299 9.67 31.97 -0.64
C ARG A 299 9.44 31.21 0.67
N GLU A 300 10.51 30.74 1.30
CA GLU A 300 10.43 30.04 2.59
C GLU A 300 9.88 30.96 3.69
N LEU A 301 10.34 32.21 3.74
CA LEU A 301 9.84 33.21 4.70
C LEU A 301 8.36 33.54 4.48
N ARG A 302 7.90 33.63 3.23
CA ARG A 302 6.48 33.84 2.91
C ARG A 302 5.60 32.68 3.41
N ILE A 303 6.02 31.44 3.18
CA ILE A 303 5.30 30.25 3.68
C ILE A 303 5.27 30.25 5.21
N ARG A 304 6.39 30.64 5.86
CA ARG A 304 6.47 30.73 7.32
C ARG A 304 5.53 31.81 7.88
N VAL A 305 5.39 32.95 7.20
CA VAL A 305 4.44 34.00 7.57
C VAL A 305 3.01 33.50 7.47
N GLU A 306 2.63 32.85 6.37
CA GLU A 306 1.28 32.28 6.19
C GLU A 306 0.94 31.28 7.30
N LYS A 307 1.87 30.36 7.61
CA LYS A 307 1.68 29.40 8.69
C LYS A 307 1.54 30.05 10.07
N LEU A 308 2.31 31.10 10.35
CA LEU A 308 2.21 31.85 11.61
C LEU A 308 0.93 32.68 11.69
N GLU A 309 0.47 33.26 10.58
CA GLU A 309 -0.82 33.95 10.49
C GLU A 309 -1.98 32.98 10.76
N GLU A 310 -1.91 31.78 10.21
CA GLU A 310 -2.90 30.74 10.45
C GLU A 310 -2.91 30.29 11.92
N MET A 311 -1.72 30.14 12.53
CA MET A 311 -1.57 29.82 13.95
C MET A 311 -2.12 30.93 14.86
N VAL A 312 -1.87 32.20 14.51
CA VAL A 312 -2.44 33.36 15.20
C VAL A 312 -3.97 33.37 15.09
N ASN A 313 -4.51 33.03 13.91
CA ASN A 313 -5.96 32.98 13.68
C ASN A 313 -6.65 31.87 14.47
N ARG A 314 -6.04 30.69 14.59
CA ARG A 314 -6.56 29.56 15.39
C ARG A 314 -6.54 29.87 16.89
N ASN A 315 -5.47 30.48 17.37
CA ASN A 315 -5.22 30.64 18.81
C ASN A 315 -5.70 31.98 19.37
N LYS A 316 -6.63 32.70 18.72
CA LYS A 316 -7.17 34.00 19.17
C LYS A 316 -7.73 34.00 20.60
N LYS A 317 -8.21 32.84 21.07
CA LYS A 317 -8.80 32.67 22.40
C LYS A 317 -7.75 32.43 23.49
N GLU A 318 -6.57 31.97 23.13
CA GLU A 318 -5.48 31.64 24.05
C GLU A 318 -4.45 32.77 24.08
N LYS A 319 -4.58 33.68 25.06
CA LYS A 319 -3.78 34.92 25.12
C LYS A 319 -2.27 34.71 25.07
N VAL A 320 -1.74 33.75 25.85
CA VAL A 320 -0.28 33.50 25.94
C VAL A 320 0.27 32.99 24.61
N VAL A 321 -0.44 32.06 23.98
CA VAL A 321 -0.05 31.45 22.69
C VAL A 321 -0.20 32.47 21.57
N TYR A 322 -1.29 33.24 21.56
CA TYR A 322 -1.54 34.32 20.62
C TYR A 322 -0.44 35.38 20.64
N GLU A 323 -0.05 35.86 21.83
CA GLU A 323 1.01 36.86 21.97
C GLU A 323 2.37 36.32 21.49
N ALA A 324 2.71 35.08 21.83
CA ALA A 324 3.96 34.45 21.37
C ALA A 324 3.96 34.25 19.84
N ALA A 325 2.83 33.80 19.28
CA ALA A 325 2.64 33.62 17.85
C ALA A 325 2.73 34.95 17.08
N MET A 326 2.10 36.02 17.60
CA MET A 326 2.17 37.36 17.02
C MET A 326 3.58 37.94 17.05
N ARG A 327 4.34 37.75 18.12
CA ARG A 327 5.75 38.20 18.17
C ARG A 327 6.58 37.52 17.08
N LYS A 328 6.49 36.20 16.96
CA LYS A 328 7.17 35.43 15.89
C LYS A 328 6.71 35.84 14.49
N LEU A 329 5.43 36.13 14.32
CA LEU A 329 4.87 36.62 13.05
C LEU A 329 5.48 37.98 12.68
N ASN A 330 5.58 38.91 13.63
CA ASN A 330 6.19 40.21 13.39
C ASN A 330 7.69 40.12 13.09
N GLU A 331 8.42 39.26 13.82
CA GLU A 331 9.84 38.99 13.56
C GLU A 331 10.05 38.39 12.16
N THR A 332 9.22 37.43 11.76
CA THR A 332 9.31 36.81 10.42
C THR A 332 8.90 37.74 9.30
N ARG A 333 7.90 38.61 9.50
CA ARG A 333 7.58 39.69 8.54
C ARG A 333 8.73 40.68 8.38
N LYS A 334 9.41 41.03 9.48
CA LYS A 334 10.61 41.89 9.42
C LYS A 334 11.74 41.20 8.65
N ALA A 335 12.00 39.93 8.94
CA ALA A 335 13.01 39.13 8.22
C ALA A 335 12.68 38.98 6.72
N LEU A 336 11.40 38.83 6.38
CA LEU A 336 10.92 38.82 4.99
C LEU A 336 11.26 40.15 4.30
N ALA A 337 10.95 41.28 4.93
CA ALA A 337 11.25 42.60 4.36
C ALA A 337 12.77 42.82 4.17
N GLU A 338 13.59 42.35 5.12
CA GLU A 338 15.06 42.38 5.01
C GLU A 338 15.57 41.49 3.87
N ALA A 339 15.03 40.28 3.72
CA ALA A 339 15.37 39.36 2.64
C ALA A 339 14.93 39.89 1.26
N GLU A 340 13.74 40.50 1.16
CA GLU A 340 13.27 41.15 -0.07
C GLU A 340 14.13 42.35 -0.44
N ALA A 341 14.56 43.16 0.54
CA ALA A 341 15.49 44.26 0.30
C ALA A 341 16.88 43.75 -0.15
N ALA A 342 17.39 42.69 0.47
CA ALA A 342 18.63 42.03 0.06
C ALA A 342 18.52 41.48 -1.37
N HIS A 343 17.45 40.77 -1.69
CA HIS A 343 17.16 40.27 -3.03
C HIS A 343 17.08 41.41 -4.06
N ALA A 344 16.37 42.50 -3.75
CA ALA A 344 16.26 43.66 -4.63
C ALA A 344 17.62 44.34 -4.86
N SER A 345 18.46 44.44 -3.82
CA SER A 345 19.81 45.00 -3.93
C SER A 345 20.73 44.13 -4.80
N ALA A 346 20.69 42.81 -4.60
CA ALA A 346 21.46 41.84 -5.38
C ALA A 346 21.01 41.83 -6.85
N SER A 347 19.70 41.84 -7.11
CA SER A 347 19.14 41.89 -8.46
C SER A 347 19.55 43.17 -9.19
N LYS A 348 19.45 44.34 -8.53
CA LYS A 348 19.92 45.62 -9.09
C LYS A 348 21.43 45.59 -9.40
N ALA A 349 22.24 44.99 -8.51
CA ALA A 349 23.69 44.87 -8.72
C ALA A 349 24.01 43.98 -9.94
N VAL A 350 23.35 42.82 -10.09
CA VAL A 350 23.55 41.92 -11.24
C VAL A 350 23.14 42.61 -12.54
N VAL A 351 21.96 43.24 -12.57
CA VAL A 351 21.47 43.99 -13.74
C VAL A 351 22.40 45.15 -14.09
N GLY A 352 22.95 45.85 -13.10
CA GLY A 352 23.95 46.89 -13.29
C GLY A 352 25.22 46.36 -13.97
N ARG A 353 25.78 45.26 -13.47
CA ARG A 353 26.95 44.60 -14.06
C ARG A 353 26.69 44.07 -15.47
N GLU A 354 25.48 43.57 -15.75
CA GLU A 354 25.10 43.13 -17.09
C GLU A 354 24.99 44.31 -18.08
N LYS A 355 24.45 45.45 -17.64
CA LYS A 355 24.42 46.67 -18.45
C LYS A 355 25.83 47.18 -18.74
N GLU A 356 26.71 47.27 -17.75
CA GLU A 356 28.10 47.69 -17.92
C GLU A 356 28.87 46.76 -18.89
N LYS A 357 28.71 45.44 -18.75
CA LYS A 357 29.24 44.45 -19.70
C LYS A 357 28.68 44.59 -21.11
N ARG A 358 27.46 45.14 -21.28
CA ARG A 358 26.87 45.40 -22.59
C ARG A 358 27.46 46.66 -23.21
N TRP A 359 27.75 47.70 -22.42
CA TRP A 359 28.44 48.89 -22.87
C TRP A 359 29.89 48.62 -23.25
N LEU A 360 30.62 47.82 -22.47
CA LEU A 360 32.02 47.42 -22.75
C LEU A 360 32.22 46.52 -23.98
N LYS A 361 31.14 46.10 -24.65
CA LYS A 361 31.19 45.30 -25.89
C LYS A 361 31.14 46.14 -27.16
N PHE A 362 30.81 47.43 -27.02
CA PHE A 362 30.87 48.44 -28.07
C PHE A 362 32.05 49.36 -27.77
#